data_AF-A0A961INV4-F1
#
_entry.id   AF-A0A961INV4-F1
#
_cell.length_a   1.000
_cell.length_b   1.000
_cell.length_c   1.000
_cell.angle_alpha   90.00
_cell.angle_beta   90.00
_cell.angle_gamma   90.00
#
_symmetry.space_group_name_H-M   'P 1'
#
loop_
_entity.id
_entity.type
_entity.pdbx_description
1 polymer ?
#
loop_
_entity_poly.entity_id
_entity_poly.type
_entity_poly.pdbx_seq_one_letter_code
_entity_poly.pdbx_strand_id
1 'polypeptide(L)'
;MYHDGLDIGVPAGTPIIAPAAGRVVRAASNTYGNYVILEHRAGQRVYYSLYGHLKEPSQLRVGENVSPGMQIGRAGSTGQSTGPHLYFETWEGSLSAPCDSSPASDSICFPERPARPEHRPGRTNPLCAFVNEEISLECP
;
A
#
# COMPACT_ATOMS: atom_id res chain seq x y z
N MET A 1 -17.90 0.85 8.76
CA MET A 1 -16.43 0.80 8.76
C MET A 1 -16.03 1.35 7.40
N TYR A 2 -15.34 2.48 7.37
CA TYR A 2 -15.16 3.26 6.14
C TYR A 2 -14.07 2.60 5.27
N HIS A 3 -14.40 2.25 4.03
CA HIS A 3 -13.47 1.75 3.00
C HIS A 3 -12.87 2.96 2.29
N ASP A 4 -11.63 3.33 2.58
CA ASP A 4 -10.91 4.37 1.81
C ASP A 4 -9.96 3.76 0.76
N GLY A 5 -9.81 2.43 0.77
CA GLY A 5 -9.14 1.67 -0.27
C GLY A 5 -10.07 1.32 -1.43
N LEU A 6 -9.45 1.08 -2.58
CA LEU A 6 -10.08 0.53 -3.77
C LEU A 6 -10.10 -1.00 -3.66
N ASP A 7 -11.29 -1.58 -3.72
CA ASP A 7 -11.47 -3.03 -3.79
C ASP A 7 -11.51 -3.48 -5.26
N ILE A 8 -10.50 -4.25 -5.67
CA ILE A 8 -10.37 -4.75 -7.04
C ILE A 8 -10.76 -6.22 -7.05
N GLY A 9 -11.90 -6.52 -7.66
CA GLY A 9 -12.40 -7.89 -7.80
C GLY A 9 -11.51 -8.71 -8.73
N VAL A 10 -10.78 -9.68 -8.17
CA VAL A 10 -9.90 -10.59 -8.93
C VAL A 10 -9.98 -12.01 -8.36
N PRO A 11 -9.82 -13.06 -9.19
CA PRO A 11 -9.79 -14.43 -8.69
C PRO A 11 -8.70 -14.65 -7.64
N ALA A 12 -8.98 -15.51 -6.66
CA ALA A 12 -7.97 -15.92 -5.68
C ALA A 12 -6.75 -16.54 -6.38
N GLY A 13 -5.55 -16.17 -5.95
CA GLY A 13 -4.28 -16.62 -6.53
C GLY A 13 -3.72 -15.73 -7.64
N THR A 14 -4.49 -14.74 -8.12
CA THR A 14 -4.02 -13.74 -9.10
C THR A 14 -2.74 -13.07 -8.59
N PRO A 15 -1.63 -13.09 -9.34
CA PRO A 15 -0.39 -12.43 -8.95
C PRO A 15 -0.61 -10.93 -8.74
N ILE A 16 -0.14 -10.41 -7.61
CA ILE A 16 -0.09 -8.96 -7.35
C ILE A 16 1.34 -8.51 -7.57
N ILE A 17 1.53 -7.51 -8.43
CA ILE A 17 2.83 -6.97 -8.81
C ILE A 17 3.03 -5.56 -8.27
N ALA A 18 4.28 -5.21 -7.97
CA ALA A 18 4.65 -3.85 -7.61
C ALA A 18 4.48 -2.94 -8.83
N PRO A 19 3.69 -1.85 -8.73
CA PRO A 19 3.48 -0.95 -9.85
C PRO A 19 4.70 -0.09 -10.17
N ALA A 20 5.47 0.24 -9.13
CA ALA A 20 6.64 1.09 -9.23
C ALA A 20 7.76 0.55 -8.32
N ALA A 21 8.97 1.08 -8.51
CA ALA A 21 10.07 0.80 -7.60
C ALA A 21 9.71 1.27 -6.18
N GLY A 22 10.13 0.52 -5.18
CA GLY A 22 9.81 0.86 -3.80
C GLY A 22 10.57 0.04 -2.80
N ARG A 23 10.29 0.29 -1.52
CA ARG A 23 10.85 -0.43 -0.39
C ARG A 23 9.73 -0.99 0.46
N VAL A 24 9.84 -2.26 0.85
CA VAL A 24 8.89 -2.89 1.77
C VAL A 24 9.04 -2.25 3.14
N VAL A 25 8.01 -1.57 3.62
CA VAL A 25 8.00 -0.99 4.97
C VAL A 25 7.18 -1.82 5.94
N ARG A 26 6.30 -2.69 5.44
CA ARG A 26 5.57 -3.65 6.27
C ARG A 26 5.17 -4.89 5.47
N ALA A 27 5.25 -6.05 6.11
CA ALA A 27 4.65 -7.31 5.66
C ALA A 27 4.13 -8.02 6.90
N ALA A 28 2.80 -8.09 7.07
CA ALA A 28 2.17 -8.57 8.30
C ALA A 28 0.75 -9.07 8.06
N SER A 29 0.04 -9.44 9.13
CA SER A 29 -1.37 -9.78 9.08
C SER A 29 -2.18 -9.10 10.19
N ASN A 30 -3.42 -8.67 9.87
CA ASN A 30 -4.41 -8.15 10.82
C ASN A 30 -5.82 -8.22 10.21
N THR A 31 -6.70 -7.27 10.50
CA THR A 31 -8.03 -7.14 9.88
C THR A 31 -8.01 -7.03 8.35
N TYR A 32 -6.94 -6.47 7.77
CA TYR A 32 -6.70 -6.46 6.32
C TYR A 32 -6.29 -7.84 5.77
N GLY A 33 -6.26 -8.90 6.59
CA GLY A 33 -5.70 -10.18 6.18
C GLY A 33 -4.18 -10.11 6.12
N ASN A 34 -3.57 -10.93 5.28
CA ASN A 34 -2.15 -10.77 4.93
C ASN A 34 -2.00 -9.52 4.06
N TYR A 35 -1.03 -8.67 4.38
CA TYR A 35 -0.81 -7.44 3.62
C TYR A 35 0.66 -7.05 3.53
N VAL A 36 0.95 -6.24 2.51
CA VAL A 36 2.24 -5.59 2.29
C VAL A 36 2.02 -4.09 2.17
N ILE A 37 2.93 -3.29 2.74
CA ILE A 37 3.01 -1.85 2.50
C ILE A 37 4.36 -1.55 1.84
N LEU A 38 4.31 -0.86 0.71
CA LEU A 38 5.47 -0.34 0.01
C LEU A 38 5.59 1.17 0.19
N GLU A 39 6.80 1.67 0.38
CA GLU A 39 7.17 3.07 0.25
C GLU A 39 7.71 3.31 -1.15
N HIS A 40 7.20 4.34 -1.81
CA HIS A 40 7.64 4.84 -3.11
C HIS A 40 8.14 6.27 -2.97
N ARG A 41 9.16 6.64 -3.74
CA ARG A 41 9.71 8.01 -3.74
C ARG A 41 9.60 8.60 -5.13
N ALA A 42 9.02 9.79 -5.22
CA ALA A 42 8.94 10.58 -6.44
C ALA A 42 9.50 11.98 -6.16
N GLY A 43 10.78 12.17 -6.46
CA GLY A 43 11.51 13.38 -6.06
C GLY A 43 11.56 13.52 -4.53
N GLN A 44 11.03 14.64 -4.01
CA GLN A 44 10.95 14.90 -2.57
C GLN A 44 9.67 14.35 -1.93
N ARG A 45 8.77 13.73 -2.70
CA ARG A 45 7.52 13.18 -2.15
C ARG A 45 7.68 11.71 -1.84
N VAL A 46 7.04 11.29 -0.75
CA VAL A 46 6.97 9.89 -0.33
C VAL A 46 5.52 9.45 -0.42
N TYR A 47 5.29 8.34 -1.11
CA TYR A 47 3.98 7.72 -1.23
C TYR A 47 4.04 6.32 -0.64
N TYR A 48 2.92 5.85 -0.12
CA TYR A 48 2.79 4.48 0.34
C TYR A 48 1.66 3.79 -0.41
N SER A 49 1.83 2.50 -0.66
CA SER A 49 0.78 1.64 -1.18
C SER A 49 0.60 0.41 -0.30
N LEU A 50 -0.64 0.09 0.06
CA LEU A 50 -1.03 -1.09 0.84
C LEU A 50 -1.76 -2.08 -0.07
N TYR A 51 -1.39 -3.36 0.05
CA TYR A 51 -2.00 -4.48 -0.67
C TYR A 51 -2.52 -5.47 0.36
N GLY A 52 -3.83 -5.52 0.56
CA GLY A 52 -4.52 -6.33 1.56
C GLY A 52 -5.19 -7.58 0.99
N HIS A 53 -5.75 -8.38 1.90
CA HIS A 53 -6.44 -9.64 1.67
C HIS A 53 -5.62 -10.68 0.89
N LEU A 54 -4.29 -10.61 0.97
CA LEU A 54 -3.41 -11.51 0.23
C LEU A 54 -3.63 -12.96 0.67
N LYS A 55 -3.53 -13.88 -0.28
CA LYS A 55 -3.78 -15.32 -0.06
C LYS A 55 -2.86 -15.90 1.01
N GLU A 56 -1.60 -15.51 0.99
CA GLU A 56 -0.53 -16.00 1.85
C GLU A 56 0.33 -14.81 2.32
N PRO A 57 1.06 -14.94 3.44
CA PRO A 57 2.07 -13.96 3.82
C PRO A 57 3.09 -13.74 2.70
N SER A 58 3.45 -12.48 2.45
CA SER A 58 4.48 -12.17 1.45
C SER A 58 5.83 -12.76 1.86
N GLN A 59 6.59 -13.24 0.88
CA GLN A 59 7.96 -13.71 1.08
C GLN A 59 8.96 -12.56 1.23
N LEU A 60 8.54 -11.34 0.89
CA LEU A 60 9.35 -10.14 0.99
C LEU A 60 9.57 -9.75 2.45
N ARG A 61 10.77 -9.24 2.74
CA ARG A 61 11.15 -8.79 4.09
C ARG A 61 11.04 -7.27 4.22
N VAL A 62 10.74 -6.80 5.43
CA VAL A 62 10.82 -5.36 5.72
C VAL A 62 12.24 -4.87 5.42
N GLY A 63 12.31 -3.81 4.64
CA GLY A 63 13.53 -3.19 4.15
C GLY A 63 14.01 -3.66 2.78
N GLU A 64 13.40 -4.69 2.21
CA GLU A 64 13.70 -5.17 0.87
C GLU A 64 13.22 -4.18 -0.20
N ASN A 65 14.00 -4.05 -1.28
CA ASN A 65 13.63 -3.22 -2.42
C ASN A 65 12.85 -4.05 -3.43
N VAL A 66 11.79 -3.47 -3.98
CA VAL A 66 10.99 -4.04 -5.06
C VAL A 66 11.18 -3.22 -6.33
N SER A 67 11.21 -3.91 -7.46
CA SER A 67 11.24 -3.29 -8.79
C SER A 67 9.83 -3.29 -9.40
N PRO A 68 9.52 -2.38 -10.35
CA PRO A 68 8.28 -2.46 -11.12
C PRO A 68 8.11 -3.85 -11.74
N GLY A 69 6.91 -4.40 -11.68
CA GLY A 69 6.59 -5.75 -12.18
C GLY A 69 7.00 -6.91 -11.26
N MET A 70 7.70 -6.65 -10.15
CA MET A 70 8.04 -7.70 -9.17
C MET A 70 6.79 -8.20 -8.46
N GLN A 71 6.61 -9.51 -8.37
CA GLN A 71 5.49 -10.09 -7.63
C GLN A 71 5.67 -9.86 -6.12
N ILE A 72 4.68 -9.22 -5.48
CA ILE A 72 4.68 -8.89 -4.05
C ILE A 72 3.71 -9.76 -3.24
N GLY A 73 2.81 -10.48 -3.92
CA GLY A 73 1.85 -11.38 -3.29
C GLY A 73 0.90 -12.02 -4.30
N ARG A 74 -0.20 -12.56 -3.79
CA ARG A 74 -1.32 -13.10 -4.58
C ARG A 74 -2.63 -12.66 -3.95
N ALA A 75 -3.62 -12.28 -4.76
CA ALA A 75 -4.94 -11.94 -4.28
C ALA A 75 -5.58 -13.12 -3.53
N GLY A 76 -6.34 -12.83 -2.49
CA GLY A 76 -6.97 -13.84 -1.66
C GLY A 76 -8.23 -13.30 -1.00
N SER A 77 -8.57 -13.86 0.16
CA SER A 77 -9.75 -13.50 0.94
C SER A 77 -9.45 -13.64 2.45
N THR A 78 -8.23 -13.29 2.87
CA THR A 78 -7.81 -13.42 4.27
C THR A 78 -8.24 -12.21 5.10
N GLY A 79 -8.38 -12.35 6.42
CA GLY A 79 -8.85 -11.27 7.28
C GLY A 79 -10.35 -11.01 7.16
N GLN A 80 -10.77 -9.75 7.27
CA GLN A 80 -12.16 -9.33 7.14
C GLN A 80 -12.52 -9.13 5.67
N SER A 81 -12.76 -10.23 4.95
CA SER A 81 -13.13 -10.23 3.53
C SER A 81 -14.26 -11.24 3.28
N THR A 82 -15.24 -10.86 2.47
CA THR A 82 -16.42 -11.69 2.13
C THR A 82 -16.22 -12.52 0.86
N GLY A 83 -15.12 -12.33 0.14
CA GLY A 83 -14.79 -13.06 -1.08
C GLY A 83 -13.49 -12.57 -1.72
N PRO A 84 -12.93 -13.29 -2.72
CA PRO A 84 -11.65 -12.93 -3.31
C PRO A 84 -11.62 -11.54 -3.94
N HIS A 85 -10.75 -10.68 -3.42
CA HIS A 85 -10.45 -9.35 -3.97
C HIS A 85 -9.09 -8.86 -3.47
N LEU A 86 -8.55 -7.83 -4.13
CA LEU A 86 -7.43 -7.06 -3.64
C LEU A 86 -7.96 -5.78 -2.99
N TYR A 87 -7.65 -5.58 -1.70
CA TYR A 87 -7.79 -4.27 -1.08
C TYR A 87 -6.53 -3.45 -1.39
N PHE A 88 -6.68 -2.31 -2.05
CA PHE A 88 -5.59 -1.42 -2.43
C PHE A 88 -5.79 -0.02 -1.85
N GLU A 89 -4.79 0.51 -1.16
CA GLU A 89 -4.85 1.89 -0.64
C GLU A 89 -3.53 2.61 -0.92
N THR A 90 -3.60 3.91 -1.21
CA THR A 90 -2.42 4.75 -1.38
C THR A 90 -2.55 6.05 -0.60
N TRP A 91 -1.46 6.52 -0.02
CA TRP A 91 -1.43 7.83 0.65
C TRP A 91 -0.06 8.51 0.49
N GLU A 92 -0.07 9.84 0.52
CA GLU A 92 1.16 10.63 0.61
C GLU A 92 1.63 10.69 2.07
N GLY A 93 2.91 10.45 2.31
CA GLY A 93 3.56 10.68 3.59
C GLY A 93 4.12 12.09 3.67
N SER A 94 4.04 12.72 4.84
CA SER A 94 4.80 13.94 5.10
C SER A 94 6.25 13.60 5.46
N LEU A 95 7.23 14.29 4.86
CA LEU A 95 8.66 14.22 5.23
C LEU A 95 8.96 14.79 6.63
N SER A 96 7.96 14.97 7.50
CA SER A 96 8.12 15.56 8.83
C SER A 96 8.67 14.53 9.82
N ALA A 97 9.94 14.19 9.58
CA ALA A 97 10.98 13.61 10.43
C ALA A 97 11.71 12.53 9.63
N PRO A 98 13.05 12.61 9.47
CA PRO A 98 13.80 11.37 9.31
C PRO A 98 13.46 10.51 10.52
N CYS A 99 13.20 9.22 10.33
CA CYS A 99 13.28 8.26 11.42
C CYS A 99 14.64 8.54 12.07
N ASP A 100 14.65 9.13 13.27
CA ASP A 100 15.88 9.56 13.91
C ASP A 100 16.83 8.36 13.96
N SER A 101 18.06 8.60 13.54
CA SER A 101 19.14 7.62 13.41
C SER A 101 19.64 7.09 14.78
N SER A 102 18.75 6.91 15.75
CA SER A 102 19.07 6.39 17.08
C SER A 102 18.99 4.85 17.08
N PRO A 103 20.02 4.14 17.57
CA PRO A 103 20.06 2.66 17.59
C PRO A 103 19.21 2.04 18.72
N ALA A 104 18.23 2.77 19.26
CA ALA A 104 17.47 2.34 20.43
C ALA A 104 15.98 2.70 20.32
N SER A 105 15.26 2.05 19.40
CA SER A 105 13.88 1.61 19.58
C SER A 105 13.41 0.93 18.29
N ASP A 106 12.96 -0.33 18.40
CA ASP A 106 12.38 -1.13 17.31
C ASP A 106 11.01 -0.60 16.81
N SER A 107 10.78 0.70 16.94
CA SER A 107 9.60 1.39 16.47
C SER A 107 10.01 2.26 15.30
N ILE A 108 10.05 1.67 14.11
CA ILE A 108 10.02 2.44 12.86
C ILE A 108 8.86 3.43 13.01
N CYS A 109 9.18 4.73 12.99
CA CYS A 109 8.19 5.80 13.04
C CYS A 109 7.32 5.65 11.79
N PHE A 110 6.20 4.95 11.92
CA PHE A 110 5.18 4.92 10.88
C PHE A 110 4.47 6.26 10.95
N PRO A 111 4.27 6.96 9.82
CA PRO A 111 3.30 8.04 9.82
C PRO A 111 1.97 7.40 10.23
N GLU A 112 1.50 7.72 11.43
CA GLU A 112 0.10 7.47 11.77
C GLU A 112 -0.72 8.07 10.63
N ARG A 113 -1.67 7.30 10.12
CA ARG A 113 -2.63 7.75 9.12
C ARG A 113 -3.09 9.16 9.53
N PRO A 114 -2.86 10.21 8.74
CA PRO A 114 -3.29 11.53 9.15
C PRO A 114 -4.80 11.47 9.42
N ALA A 115 -5.23 11.95 10.59
CA ALA A 115 -6.64 12.10 10.89
C ALA A 115 -7.27 12.96 9.78
N ARG A 116 -8.36 12.45 9.20
CA ARG A 116 -8.98 12.98 7.99
C ARG A 116 -9.27 14.49 8.13
N PRO A 117 -8.80 15.35 7.21
CA PRO A 117 -9.44 16.65 7.00
C PRO A 117 -10.83 16.43 6.40
N GLU A 118 -11.84 17.17 6.84
CA GLU A 118 -13.20 17.09 6.29
C GLU A 118 -13.21 17.15 4.76
N HIS A 119 -13.98 16.25 4.15
CA HIS A 119 -14.11 16.08 2.71
C HIS A 119 -14.57 17.39 2.06
N ARG A 120 -13.69 18.08 1.32
CA ARG A 120 -14.07 19.14 0.37
C ARG A 120 -14.27 18.51 -1.01
N PRO A 121 -15.49 18.44 -1.55
CA PRO A 121 -15.72 17.93 -2.89
C PRO A 121 -15.09 18.88 -3.92
N GLY A 122 -14.37 18.34 -4.91
CA GLY A 122 -13.88 19.11 -6.07
C GLY A 122 -12.35 19.17 -6.27
N ARG A 123 -11.54 18.43 -5.51
CA ARG A 123 -10.12 18.22 -5.88
C ARG A 123 -9.97 16.83 -6.46
N THR A 124 -9.57 16.74 -7.73
CA THR A 124 -9.06 15.50 -8.30
C THR A 124 -7.93 15.00 -7.41
N ASN A 125 -7.98 13.72 -7.04
CA ASN A 125 -6.94 13.14 -6.20
C ASN A 125 -5.68 13.01 -7.05
N PRO A 126 -4.60 13.79 -6.80
CA PRO A 126 -3.36 13.67 -7.57
C PRO A 126 -2.74 12.27 -7.42
N LEU A 127 -3.18 11.49 -6.42
CA LEU A 127 -2.80 10.08 -6.25
C LEU A 127 -3.36 9.18 -7.37
N CYS A 128 -4.57 9.42 -7.90
CA CYS A 128 -5.08 8.66 -9.04
C CYS A 128 -4.31 8.95 -10.35
N ALA A 129 -3.76 10.16 -10.49
CA ALA A 129 -2.91 10.49 -11.63
C ALA A 129 -1.57 9.75 -11.59
N PHE A 130 -0.99 9.54 -10.39
CA PHE A 130 0.21 8.73 -10.22
C PHE A 130 -0.04 7.24 -10.54
N VAL A 131 -1.26 6.76 -10.25
CA VAL A 131 -1.69 5.42 -10.69
C VAL A 131 -1.86 5.40 -12.21
N ASN A 132 -2.54 6.38 -12.81
CA ASN A 132 -2.83 6.37 -14.26
C ASN A 132 -1.63 6.63 -15.18
N GLU A 133 -0.59 7.36 -14.76
CA GLU A 133 0.57 7.62 -15.64
C GLU A 133 1.59 6.47 -15.69
N GLU A 134 1.59 5.54 -14.72
CA GLU A 134 2.57 4.42 -14.67
C GLU A 134 1.93 3.03 -14.47
N ILE A 135 0.64 2.94 -14.14
CA ILE A 135 -0.07 1.70 -13.85
C ILE A 135 -1.32 1.66 -14.74
N SER A 136 -1.34 0.79 -15.75
CA SER A 136 -2.53 0.55 -16.59
C SER A 136 -3.66 -0.14 -15.80
N LEU A 137 -4.17 0.53 -14.77
CA LEU A 137 -5.37 0.15 -14.04
C LEU A 137 -6.40 1.24 -14.30
N GLU A 138 -7.28 1.00 -15.26
CA GLU A 138 -8.42 1.87 -15.53
C GLU A 138 -9.31 1.89 -14.27
N CYS A 139 -9.34 3.03 -13.58
CA CYS A 139 -10.33 3.31 -12.54
C CYS A 139 -11.73 3.36 -13.17
N PRO A 140 -12.75 2.69 -12.59
CA PRO A 140 -14.14 2.84 -13.00
C PRO A 140 -14.71 4.24 -12.65
#